data_AF-A0A2G5XE08-F1
#
_entry.id   AF-A0A2G5XE08-F1
#
_cell.length_a   1.000
_cell.length_b   1.000
_cell.length_c   1.000
_cell.angle_alpha   90.00
_cell.angle_beta   90.00
_cell.angle_gamma   90.00
#
_symmetry.space_group_name_H-M   'P 1'
#
loop_
_entity.id
_entity.type
_entity.pdbx_description
1 polymer ?
#
loop_
_entity_poly.entity_id
_entity_poly.type
_entity_poly.pdbx_seq_one_letter_code
_entity_poly.pdbx_strand_id
1 'polypeptide(L)'
;MTDFILIFLLILLVTRIFIKNKETLREFKKLNKSQLLGVFLTLIFDIIVVTTLIYYGRNWIMEQFTNIFLQALSFLVIVFLVLILIGKLSDKVVNKITNGILPKN
;
A
#
# COMPACT_ATOMS: atom_id res chain seq x y z
N MET A 1 25.37 3.51 0.33
CA MET A 1 25.29 4.82 1.04
C MET A 1 24.10 5.64 0.58
N THR A 2 23.85 5.74 -0.74
CA THR A 2 22.68 6.39 -1.33
C THR A 2 21.35 5.82 -0.84
N ASP A 3 21.26 4.49 -0.65
CA ASP A 3 20.03 3.84 -0.18
C ASP A 3 19.64 4.25 1.24
N PHE A 4 20.62 4.39 2.14
CA PHE A 4 20.38 4.83 3.53
C PHE A 4 19.91 6.29 3.60
N ILE A 5 20.46 7.15 2.74
CA ILE A 5 20.04 8.56 2.64
C ILE A 5 18.60 8.63 2.14
N LEU A 6 18.25 7.83 1.13
CA LEU A 6 16.90 7.75 0.58
C LEU A 6 15.88 7.23 1.61
N ILE A 7 16.23 6.18 2.35
CA ILE A 7 15.41 5.64 3.43
C ILE A 7 15.21 6.69 4.53
N PHE A 8 16.26 7.40 4.95
CA PHE A 8 16.17 8.45 5.97
C PHE A 8 15.26 9.61 5.52
N LEU A 9 15.37 10.02 4.25
CA LEU A 9 14.55 11.09 3.68
C LEU A 9 13.07 10.67 3.55
N LEU A 10 12.81 9.42 3.19
CA LEU A 10 11.48 8.80 3.18
C LEU A 10 10.87 8.78 4.59
N ILE A 11 11.62 8.36 5.59
CA ILE A 11 11.18 8.36 6.99
C ILE A 11 10.84 9.78 7.45
N LEU A 12 11.68 10.77 7.15
CA LEU A 12 11.42 12.18 7.47
C LEU A 12 10.16 12.71 6.77
N LEU A 13 9.95 12.36 5.50
CA LEU A 13 8.76 12.73 4.74
C LEU A 13 7.49 12.13 5.34
N VAL A 14 7.50 10.83 5.63
CA VAL A 14 6.38 10.13 6.27
C VAL A 14 6.08 10.76 7.63
N THR A 15 7.12 11.02 8.42
CA THR A 15 7.00 11.66 9.75
C THR A 15 6.41 13.07 9.63
N ARG A 16 6.86 13.87 8.65
CA ARG A 16 6.35 15.22 8.41
C ARG A 16 4.88 15.20 7.98
N ILE A 17 4.49 14.26 7.11
CA ILE A 17 3.10 14.08 6.70
C ILE A 17 2.23 13.68 7.90
N PHE A 18 2.70 12.74 8.71
CA PHE A 18 2.02 12.32 9.95
C PHE A 18 1.85 13.49 10.94
N ILE A 19 2.89 14.28 11.17
CA ILE A 19 2.84 15.43 12.11
C ILE A 19 1.95 16.55 11.56
N LYS A 20 1.94 16.78 10.23
CA LYS A 20 1.09 17.80 9.60
C LYS A 20 -0.39 17.41 9.67
N ASN A 21 -0.70 16.12 9.51
CA ASN A 21 -2.05 15.57 9.65
C ASN A 21 -2.40 15.22 11.11
N LYS A 22 -2.36 16.23 11.99
CA LYS A 22 -2.72 16.09 13.42
C LYS A 22 -4.14 15.54 13.62
N GLU A 23 -5.06 15.83 12.70
CA GLU A 23 -6.42 15.32 12.73
C GLU A 23 -6.43 13.80 12.53
N THR A 24 -5.72 13.29 11.53
CA THR A 24 -5.60 11.85 11.29
C THR A 24 -4.97 11.14 12.49
N LEU A 25 -3.91 11.72 13.09
CA LEU A 25 -3.32 11.19 14.34
C LEU A 25 -4.30 11.15 15.51
N ARG A 26 -5.18 12.14 15.62
CA ARG A 26 -6.21 12.17 16.67
C ARG A 26 -7.27 11.10 16.44
N GLU A 27 -7.63 10.84 15.18
CA GLU A 27 -8.57 9.78 14.78
C GLU A 27 -7.96 8.39 15.04
N PHE A 28 -6.68 8.21 14.74
CA PHE A 28 -5.94 6.97 15.08
C PHE A 28 -5.90 6.71 16.59
N LYS A 29 -5.79 7.74 17.43
CA LYS A 29 -5.86 7.61 18.89
C LYS A 29 -7.26 7.26 19.42
N LYS A 30 -8.33 7.49 18.65
CA LYS A 30 -9.70 7.09 19.00
C LYS A 30 -9.96 5.61 18.71
N LEU A 31 -9.11 4.95 17.91
CA LEU A 31 -9.27 3.54 17.57
C LEU A 31 -8.99 2.66 18.79
N ASN A 32 -9.86 1.66 18.98
CA ASN A 32 -9.64 0.63 19.99
C ASN A 32 -8.42 -0.24 19.59
N LYS A 33 -7.72 -0.84 20.57
CA LYS A 33 -6.53 -1.68 20.34
C LYS A 33 -6.80 -2.80 19.33
N SER A 34 -7.99 -3.40 19.36
CA SER A 34 -8.41 -4.44 18.41
C SER A 34 -8.61 -3.90 16.99
N GLN A 35 -9.07 -2.66 16.83
CA GLN A 35 -9.22 -2.02 15.51
C GLN A 35 -7.84 -1.68 14.93
N LEU A 36 -6.94 -1.16 15.76
CA LEU A 36 -5.56 -0.89 15.36
C LEU A 36 -4.86 -2.16 14.87
N LEU A 37 -5.04 -3.27 15.60
CA LEU A 37 -4.49 -4.57 15.23
C LEU A 37 -5.10 -5.13 13.93
N GLY A 38 -6.41 -4.93 13.72
CA GLY A 38 -7.09 -5.28 12.47
C GLY A 38 -6.58 -4.50 11.26
N VAL A 39 -6.36 -3.18 11.41
CA VAL A 39 -5.75 -2.36 10.36
C VAL A 39 -4.32 -2.82 10.06
N PHE A 40 -3.53 -3.11 11.09
CA PHE A 40 -2.15 -3.59 10.92
C PHE A 40 -2.09 -4.93 10.18
N LEU A 41 -2.97 -5.88 10.53
CA LEU A 41 -3.10 -7.16 9.82
C LEU A 41 -3.52 -6.97 8.36
N THR A 42 -4.45 -6.05 8.09
CA THR A 42 -4.88 -5.75 6.72
C THR A 42 -3.71 -5.21 5.90
N LEU A 43 -2.90 -4.34 6.47
CA LEU A 43 -1.72 -3.77 5.82
C LEU A 43 -0.65 -4.83 5.52
N ILE A 44 -0.38 -5.73 6.47
CA ILE A 44 0.53 -6.88 6.24
C ILE A 44 -0.01 -7.76 5.10
N PHE A 45 -1.31 -8.06 5.12
CA PHE A 45 -1.93 -8.90 4.11
C PHE A 45 -1.84 -8.24 2.73
N ASP A 46 -2.10 -6.94 2.62
CA ASP A 46 -1.97 -6.19 1.37
C ASP A 46 -0.54 -6.24 0.83
N ILE A 47 0.48 -6.06 1.68
CA ILE A 47 1.88 -6.18 1.27
C ILE A 47 2.18 -7.56 0.71
N ILE A 48 1.72 -8.62 1.37
CA ILE A 48 1.91 -10.00 0.92
C ILE A 48 1.23 -10.20 -0.44
N VAL A 49 -0.04 -9.82 -0.56
CA VAL A 49 -0.82 -9.99 -1.79
C VAL A 49 -0.19 -9.21 -2.95
N VAL A 50 0.17 -7.94 -2.74
CA VAL A 50 0.85 -7.12 -3.76
C VAL A 50 2.16 -7.77 -4.18
N THR A 51 2.99 -8.20 -3.23
CA THR A 51 4.30 -8.81 -3.51
C THR A 51 4.14 -10.11 -4.30
N THR A 52 3.19 -10.96 -3.90
CA THR A 52 2.87 -12.21 -4.61
C THR A 52 2.38 -11.93 -6.02
N LEU A 53 1.43 -11.01 -6.21
CA LEU A 53 0.93 -10.64 -7.54
C LEU A 53 2.01 -10.05 -8.43
N ILE A 54 2.88 -9.21 -7.87
CA ILE A 54 4.00 -8.63 -8.61
C ILE A 54 4.98 -9.72 -9.05
N TYR A 55 5.33 -10.64 -8.15
CA TYR A 55 6.30 -11.71 -8.43
C TYR A 55 5.77 -12.66 -9.52
N TYR A 56 4.58 -13.22 -9.32
CA TYR A 56 3.98 -14.16 -10.28
C TYR A 56 3.51 -13.46 -11.55
N GLY A 57 2.93 -12.27 -11.43
CA GLY A 57 2.48 -11.47 -12.58
C GLY A 57 3.65 -11.08 -13.48
N ARG A 58 4.80 -10.70 -12.89
CA ARG A 58 6.02 -10.46 -13.68
C ARG A 58 6.42 -11.71 -14.46
N ASN A 59 6.53 -12.86 -13.79
CA ASN A 59 6.96 -14.11 -14.43
C ASN A 59 6.03 -14.50 -15.58
N TRP A 60 4.71 -14.44 -15.35
CA TRP A 60 3.71 -14.73 -16.37
C TRP A 60 3.83 -13.84 -17.61
N ILE A 61 4.09 -12.54 -17.43
CA ILE A 61 4.29 -11.61 -18.57
C ILE A 61 5.59 -11.92 -19.31
N MET A 62 6.65 -12.37 -18.63
CA MET A 62 7.90 -12.77 -19.29
C MET A 62 7.72 -13.96 -20.22
N GLU A 63 6.78 -14.86 -19.92
CA GLU A 63 6.47 -16.01 -20.76
C GLU A 63 5.64 -15.63 -22.00
N GLN A 64 4.90 -14.51 -21.96
CA GLN A 64 4.00 -14.10 -23.04
C GLN A 64 4.64 -13.16 -24.06
N PHE A 65 5.61 -12.34 -23.66
CA PHE A 65 6.19 -11.31 -24.53
C PHE A 65 7.70 -11.46 -24.68
N THR A 66 8.16 -11.70 -25.91
CA THR A 66 9.59 -11.73 -26.26
C THR A 66 10.20 -10.33 -26.34
N ASN A 67 9.39 -9.30 -26.58
CA ASN A 67 9.85 -7.90 -26.68
C ASN A 67 9.83 -7.22 -25.31
N ILE A 68 11.02 -6.81 -24.86
CA ILE A 68 11.28 -6.17 -23.56
C ILE A 68 10.42 -4.91 -23.35
N PHE A 69 10.16 -4.12 -24.39
CA PHE A 69 9.35 -2.90 -24.27
C PHE A 69 7.88 -3.21 -23.95
N LEU A 70 7.28 -4.17 -24.68
CA LEU A 70 5.89 -4.59 -24.45
C LEU A 70 5.73 -5.28 -23.10
N GLN A 71 6.74 -6.05 -22.70
CA GLN A 71 6.81 -6.70 -21.40
C GLN A 71 6.84 -5.69 -20.24
N ALA A 72 7.69 -4.66 -20.33
CA ALA A 72 7.79 -3.62 -19.32
C ALA A 72 6.51 -2.78 -19.22
N LEU A 73 5.92 -2.41 -20.37
CA LEU A 73 4.70 -1.60 -20.41
C LEU A 73 3.49 -2.36 -19.86
N SER A 74 3.29 -3.61 -20.27
CA SER A 74 2.19 -4.45 -19.77
C SER A 74 2.32 -4.74 -18.27
N PHE A 75 3.54 -5.01 -17.79
CA PHE A 75 3.80 -5.17 -16.37
C PHE A 75 3.48 -3.90 -15.58
N LEU A 76 3.90 -2.72 -16.06
CA LEU A 76 3.60 -1.45 -15.40
C LEU A 76 2.10 -1.20 -15.32
N VAL A 77 1.35 -1.44 -16.40
CA VAL A 77 -0.13 -1.32 -16.40
C VAL A 77 -0.76 -2.25 -15.37
N ILE A 78 -0.34 -3.51 -15.32
CA ILE A 78 -0.86 -4.50 -14.36
C ILE A 78 -0.55 -4.08 -12.92
N VAL A 79 0.67 -3.61 -12.63
CA VAL A 79 1.04 -3.12 -11.29
C VAL A 79 0.14 -1.96 -10.87
N PHE A 80 -0.08 -0.97 -11.74
CA PHE A 80 -0.98 0.14 -11.43
C PHE A 80 -2.41 -0.34 -11.14
N LEU A 81 -2.92 -1.27 -11.95
CA LEU A 81 -4.26 -1.84 -11.79
C LEU A 81 -4.40 -2.57 -10.46
N VAL A 82 -3.41 -3.39 -10.10
CA VAL A 82 -3.36 -4.13 -8.84
C VAL A 82 -3.30 -3.19 -7.64
N LEU A 83 -2.45 -2.16 -7.69
CA LEU A 83 -2.34 -1.17 -6.62
C LEU A 83 -3.65 -0.40 -6.41
N ILE A 84 -4.32 0.02 -7.48
CA ILE A 84 -5.62 0.71 -7.37
C ILE A 84 -6.68 -0.22 -6.77
N LEU A 85 -6.71 -1.48 -7.20
CA LEU A 85 -7.71 -2.44 -6.76
C LEU A 85 -7.54 -2.80 -5.28
N ILE A 86 -6.29 -3.07 -4.88
CA ILE A 86 -5.93 -3.37 -3.49
C ILE A 86 -6.14 -2.14 -2.61
N GLY A 87 -5.77 -0.95 -3.06
CA GLY A 87 -6.04 0.29 -2.33
C GLY A 87 -7.53 0.46 -2.03
N LYS A 88 -8.40 0.33 -3.03
CA LYS A 88 -9.86 0.43 -2.84
C LYS A 88 -10.43 -0.66 -1.93
N LEU A 89 -9.91 -1.89 -2.04
CA LEU A 89 -10.31 -3.00 -1.17
C LEU A 89 -9.89 -2.74 0.27
N SER A 90 -8.64 -2.33 0.47
CA SER A 90 -8.06 -2.01 1.76
C SER A 90 -8.84 -0.88 2.42
N ASP A 91 -9.14 0.20 1.71
CA ASP A 91 -9.96 1.31 2.22
C ASP A 91 -11.33 0.82 2.71
N LYS A 92 -11.96 -0.08 1.95
CA LYS A 92 -13.25 -0.65 2.32
C LYS A 92 -13.16 -1.54 3.57
N VAL A 93 -12.11 -2.36 3.67
CA VAL A 93 -11.87 -3.26 4.80
C VAL A 93 -11.52 -2.46 6.05
N VAL A 94 -10.58 -1.53 5.95
CA VAL A 94 -10.18 -0.61 7.02
C VAL A 94 -11.36 0.22 7.50
N ASN A 95 -12.17 0.77 6.60
CA ASN A 95 -13.38 1.51 6.96
C ASN A 95 -14.39 0.62 7.73
N LYS A 96 -14.52 -0.66 7.34
CA LYS A 96 -15.38 -1.62 8.04
C LYS A 96 -14.83 -1.98 9.42
N ILE A 97 -13.52 -2.19 9.55
CA ILE A 97 -12.85 -2.51 10.82
C ILE A 97 -12.91 -1.33 11.80
N THR A 98 -12.73 -0.12 11.27
CA THR A 98 -12.72 1.12 12.06
C THR A 98 -14.11 1.73 12.24
N ASN A 99 -15.19 1.10 11.74
CA ASN A 99 -16.55 1.62 11.78
C ASN A 99 -16.69 3.05 11.23
N GLY A 100 -15.87 3.41 10.23
CA GLY A 100 -15.88 4.76 9.64
C GLY A 100 -15.29 5.86 10.53
N ILE A 101 -14.53 5.50 11.57
CA ILE A 101 -13.79 6.47 12.41
C ILE A 101 -12.62 7.09 11.64
N LEU A 102 -12.07 6.41 10.63
CA LEU A 102 -11.02 6.98 9.79
C LEU A 102 -11.65 7.70 8.58
N PRO A 103 -11.17 8.91 8.23
CA PRO A 103 -11.69 9.66 7.10
C PRO A 103 -11.37 8.92 5.79
N LYS A 104 -12.35 8.86 4.89
CA LYS A 104 -12.13 8.42 3.51
C LYS A 104 -11.36 9.53 2.77
N ASN A 105 -10.15 9.21 2.32
CA ASN A 105 -9.44 10.04 1.35
C ASN A 105 -9.96 9.79 -0.06
#